data_AF-B7B6M8-F1
#
_entry.id   AF-B7B6M8-F1
#
_cell.length_a   1.000
_cell.length_b   1.000
_cell.length_c   1.000
_cell.angle_alpha   90.00
_cell.angle_beta   90.00
_cell.angle_gamma   90.00
#
_symmetry.space_group_name_H-M   'P 1'
#
loop_
_entity.id
_entity.type
_entity.pdbx_description
1 polymer ?
#
loop_
_entity_poly.entity_id
_entity_poly.type
_entity_poly.pdbx_seq_one_letter_code
_entity_poly.pdbx_strand_id
1 'polypeptide(L)'
;MRQETRETLAPDRPDNMVLGATISWKSKVMPAEVSFPRCEWAIQFNDESCEKVISGSNWWESGFRYDQVNDAEYIRDYLFRAIYGNWAFLKNDSKFRKEYANRELDMMTYIAGKRESRRLVGDVFFVQQDIEKEYVKYDDAVVIGTYSIDQHFPTPKNTFFFPGEEFISTMKHYFNDLGTPRRYLRDDQVPPPYRIPYRCLYSVNVDNLFMAGRNISVSHIALSSTRVQNTTGMMGEVVAVAAALCKKYNCLPREVYTKHLNELLDSLK
;
A
#
# COMPACT_ATOMS: atom_id res chain seq x y z
N MET A 1 -11.02 -13.10 -7.85
CA MET A 1 -11.57 -12.44 -9.07
C MET A 1 -12.97 -11.89 -8.79
N ARG A 2 -13.45 -10.88 -9.52
CA ARG A 2 -14.81 -10.30 -9.35
C ARG A 2 -15.92 -11.36 -9.41
N GLN A 3 -15.78 -12.36 -10.27
CA GLN A 3 -16.75 -13.47 -10.38
C GLN A 3 -16.79 -14.37 -9.12
N GLU A 4 -15.67 -14.48 -8.41
CA GLU A 4 -15.53 -15.33 -7.22
C GLU A 4 -15.93 -14.56 -5.95
N THR A 5 -15.46 -13.32 -5.82
CA THR A 5 -15.60 -12.52 -4.59
C THR A 5 -16.76 -11.52 -4.65
N ARG A 6 -17.33 -11.28 -5.85
CA ARG A 6 -18.38 -10.29 -6.13
C ARG A 6 -18.01 -8.86 -5.73
N GLU A 7 -16.71 -8.58 -5.61
CA GLU A 7 -16.17 -7.28 -5.21
C GLU A 7 -16.34 -6.28 -6.35
N THR A 8 -17.10 -5.21 -6.13
CA THR A 8 -17.43 -4.27 -7.20
C THR A 8 -16.22 -3.47 -7.69
N LEU A 9 -15.14 -3.39 -6.92
CA LEU A 9 -13.90 -2.73 -7.31
C LEU A 9 -12.86 -3.68 -7.92
N ALA A 10 -13.09 -4.99 -7.87
CA ALA A 10 -12.24 -5.95 -8.57
C ALA A 10 -12.43 -5.85 -10.09
N PRO A 11 -11.36 -6.07 -10.88
CA PRO A 11 -11.46 -6.03 -12.33
C PRO A 11 -12.36 -7.18 -12.85
N ASP A 12 -13.09 -6.91 -13.94
CA ASP A 12 -14.00 -7.89 -14.56
C ASP A 12 -13.26 -9.11 -15.11
N ARG A 13 -12.03 -8.89 -15.60
CA ARG A 13 -11.10 -9.93 -16.02
C ARG A 13 -9.90 -9.92 -15.08
N PRO A 14 -9.41 -11.09 -14.64
CA PRO A 14 -8.16 -11.14 -13.88
C PRO A 14 -7.02 -10.46 -14.64
N ASP A 15 -6.24 -9.67 -13.92
CA ASP A 15 -5.01 -9.05 -14.39
C ASP A 15 -3.90 -9.24 -13.34
N ASN A 16 -2.69 -8.79 -13.68
CA ASN A 16 -1.53 -8.79 -12.79
C ASN A 16 -1.29 -7.41 -12.18
N MET A 17 -2.32 -6.57 -12.10
CA MET A 17 -2.17 -5.25 -11.48
C MET A 17 -2.02 -5.41 -9.97
N VAL A 18 -1.03 -4.73 -9.41
CA VAL A 18 -0.78 -4.65 -7.97
C VAL A 18 -0.63 -3.20 -7.53
N LEU A 19 -0.78 -2.95 -6.24
CA LEU A 19 -0.30 -1.72 -5.63
C LEU A 19 1.22 -1.73 -5.67
N GLY A 20 1.80 -0.73 -6.33
CA GLY A 20 3.23 -0.61 -6.54
C GLY A 20 4.02 -0.35 -5.26
N ALA A 21 5.34 -0.32 -5.39
CA ALA A 21 6.25 0.04 -4.31
C ALA A 21 6.62 1.52 -4.38
N THR A 22 6.87 2.11 -3.23
CA THR A 22 7.18 3.55 -3.11
C THR A 22 8.62 3.79 -2.67
N ILE A 23 9.23 4.87 -3.17
CA ILE A 23 10.41 5.49 -2.55
C ILE A 23 10.06 6.92 -2.14
N SER A 24 10.29 7.23 -0.87
CA SER A 24 10.09 8.57 -0.34
C SER A 24 11.36 9.39 -0.51
N TRP A 25 11.21 10.64 -0.94
CA TRP A 25 12.31 11.58 -1.10
C TRP A 25 11.86 13.01 -0.86
N LYS A 26 12.78 13.89 -0.49
CA LYS A 26 12.52 15.31 -0.35
C LYS A 26 13.75 16.14 -0.69
N SER A 27 13.51 17.35 -1.14
CA SER A 27 14.51 18.40 -1.24
C SER A 27 14.44 19.36 -0.04
N LYS A 28 15.51 20.12 0.17
CA LYS A 28 15.52 21.27 1.08
C LYS A 28 15.98 22.53 0.37
N VAL A 29 15.65 23.68 0.96
CA VAL A 29 16.07 25.00 0.48
C VAL A 29 17.45 25.32 1.05
N MET A 30 18.31 25.89 0.22
CA MET A 30 19.68 26.28 0.54
C MET A 30 19.83 27.80 0.48
N PRO A 31 20.79 28.39 1.22
CA PRO A 31 21.02 29.84 1.21
C PRO A 31 21.50 30.40 -0.14
N ALA A 32 22.04 29.54 -1.01
CA ALA A 32 22.56 29.89 -2.32
C ALA A 32 22.16 28.83 -3.36
N GLU A 33 22.42 29.11 -4.64
CA GLU A 33 22.23 28.15 -5.71
C GLU A 33 23.15 26.94 -5.55
N VAL A 34 22.61 25.76 -5.83
CA VAL A 34 23.34 24.48 -5.75
C VAL A 34 23.20 23.76 -7.08
N SER A 35 24.30 23.28 -7.65
CA SER A 35 24.27 22.52 -8.90
C SER A 35 23.80 21.08 -8.66
N PHE A 36 23.35 20.40 -9.72
CA PHE A 36 23.06 18.98 -9.69
C PHE A 36 23.57 18.33 -10.98
N PRO A 37 24.28 17.20 -10.92
CA PRO A 37 24.84 16.58 -12.11
C PRO A 37 23.74 16.17 -13.09
N ARG A 38 24.08 16.11 -14.38
CA ARG A 38 23.25 15.42 -15.37
C ARG A 38 23.30 13.92 -15.07
N CYS A 39 22.16 13.24 -15.18
CA CYS A 39 22.04 11.80 -14.91
C CYS A 39 21.65 11.07 -16.19
N GLU A 40 22.62 10.80 -17.08
CA GLU A 40 22.38 10.12 -18.36
C GLU A 40 21.87 8.67 -18.19
N TRP A 41 22.21 8.03 -17.07
CA TRP A 41 21.74 6.69 -16.69
C TRP A 41 20.27 6.66 -16.22
N ALA A 42 19.73 7.83 -15.86
CA ALA A 42 18.38 7.97 -15.32
C ALA A 42 17.34 8.11 -16.43
N ILE A 43 16.06 8.16 -16.06
CA ILE A 43 14.99 8.43 -17.03
C ILE A 43 15.15 9.86 -17.54
N GLN A 44 15.04 10.05 -18.85
CA GLN A 44 15.13 11.38 -19.46
C GLN A 44 13.76 12.02 -19.55
N PHE A 45 13.69 13.32 -19.25
CA PHE A 45 12.46 14.09 -19.16
C PHE A 45 12.47 15.30 -20.10
N ASN A 46 11.28 15.84 -20.34
CA ASN A 46 11.07 17.13 -20.99
C ASN A 46 10.06 17.97 -20.20
N ASP A 47 9.76 19.18 -20.68
CA ASP A 47 8.86 20.11 -19.97
C ASP A 47 7.40 19.60 -19.84
N GLU A 48 7.00 18.60 -20.64
CA GLU A 48 5.66 18.00 -20.60
C GLU A 48 5.61 16.76 -19.69
N SER A 49 6.66 15.93 -19.73
CA SER A 49 6.72 14.68 -18.97
C SER A 49 7.22 14.86 -17.53
N CYS A 50 7.90 15.97 -17.22
CA CYS A 50 8.41 16.22 -15.88
C CYS A 50 7.29 16.38 -14.84
N GLU A 51 7.63 16.01 -13.61
CA GLU A 51 6.81 16.18 -12.42
C GLU A 51 7.37 17.34 -11.60
N LYS A 52 6.64 18.46 -11.57
CA LYS A 52 7.06 19.70 -10.91
C LYS A 52 6.86 19.60 -9.40
N VAL A 53 7.75 18.87 -8.75
CA VAL A 53 7.67 18.57 -7.32
C VAL A 53 9.00 18.81 -6.62
N ILE A 54 8.92 19.02 -5.31
CA ILE A 54 10.07 19.18 -4.42
C ILE A 54 10.26 17.99 -3.47
N SER A 55 9.36 17.01 -3.55
CA SER A 55 9.35 15.78 -2.76
C SER A 55 8.47 14.73 -3.42
N GLY A 56 8.65 13.48 -2.99
CA GLY A 56 7.81 12.33 -3.31
C GLY A 56 7.59 11.49 -2.06
N SER A 57 6.41 10.91 -1.92
CA SER A 57 6.10 9.94 -0.87
C SER A 57 5.16 8.91 -1.47
N ASN A 58 4.04 8.59 -0.82
CA ASN A 58 3.10 7.54 -1.18
C ASN A 58 2.53 7.56 -2.62
N TRP A 59 2.74 8.62 -3.41
CA TRP A 59 2.33 8.72 -4.81
C TRP A 59 3.48 8.50 -5.81
N TRP A 60 4.73 8.46 -5.33
CA TRP A 60 5.92 8.16 -6.13
C TRP A 60 6.14 6.66 -6.13
N GLU A 61 5.40 5.99 -7.01
CA GLU A 61 5.12 4.57 -6.90
C GLU A 61 5.18 3.91 -8.27
N SER A 62 5.86 2.77 -8.33
CA SER A 62 6.10 2.03 -9.56
C SER A 62 5.97 0.53 -9.32
N GLY A 63 6.11 -0.25 -10.39
CA GLY A 63 6.05 -1.70 -10.31
C GLY A 63 4.63 -2.26 -10.40
N PHE A 64 3.64 -1.50 -10.89
CA PHE A 64 2.23 -1.90 -10.87
C PHE A 64 1.91 -3.22 -11.59
N ARG A 65 2.81 -3.72 -12.44
CA ARG A 65 2.66 -4.99 -13.18
C ARG A 65 3.81 -5.98 -12.92
N TYR A 66 4.67 -5.64 -11.97
CA TYR A 66 5.86 -6.41 -11.62
C TYR A 66 5.62 -7.25 -10.37
N ASP A 67 6.37 -8.34 -10.22
CA ASP A 67 6.32 -9.16 -9.01
C ASP A 67 7.01 -8.41 -7.86
N GLN A 68 6.22 -7.96 -6.87
CA GLN A 68 6.72 -7.15 -5.76
C GLN A 68 7.75 -7.86 -4.86
N VAL A 69 7.85 -9.20 -4.98
CA VAL A 69 8.83 -10.00 -4.24
C VAL A 69 10.07 -10.20 -5.09
N ASN A 70 9.92 -10.74 -6.30
CA ASN A 70 11.03 -11.17 -7.14
C ASN A 70 11.69 -10.02 -7.91
N ASP A 71 10.92 -8.99 -8.29
CA ASP A 71 11.40 -7.84 -9.05
C ASP A 71 11.66 -6.61 -8.16
N ALA A 72 11.71 -6.80 -6.84
CA ALA A 72 11.76 -5.72 -5.86
C ALA A 72 12.90 -4.72 -6.11
N GLU A 73 14.09 -5.22 -6.47
CA GLU A 73 15.24 -4.36 -6.70
C GLU A 73 15.17 -3.65 -8.04
N TYR A 74 14.58 -4.27 -9.07
CA TYR A 74 14.29 -3.59 -10.32
C TYR A 74 13.33 -2.42 -10.09
N ILE A 75 12.21 -2.65 -9.38
CA ILE A 75 11.22 -1.61 -9.08
C ILE A 75 11.87 -0.46 -8.31
N ARG A 76 12.69 -0.78 -7.30
CA ARG A 76 13.43 0.20 -6.51
C ARG A 76 14.38 1.02 -7.38
N ASP A 77 15.19 0.36 -8.19
CA ASP A 77 16.20 1.02 -9.01
C ASP A 77 15.56 1.85 -10.13
N TYR A 78 14.43 1.40 -10.68
CA TYR A 78 13.62 2.19 -11.59
C TYR A 78 13.08 3.47 -10.93
N LEU A 79 12.58 3.39 -9.70
CA LEU A 79 12.18 4.58 -8.93
C LEU A 79 13.35 5.54 -8.71
N PHE A 80 14.57 5.06 -8.44
CA PHE A 80 15.74 5.93 -8.40
C PHE A 80 15.96 6.62 -9.74
N ARG A 81 15.91 5.88 -10.86
CA ARG A 81 16.05 6.48 -12.20
C ARG A 81 14.98 7.52 -12.49
N ALA A 82 13.75 7.32 -12.02
CA ALA A 82 12.68 8.32 -12.15
C ALA A 82 12.95 9.58 -11.31
N ILE A 83 13.35 9.42 -10.04
CA ILE A 83 13.63 10.52 -9.12
C ILE A 83 14.83 11.34 -9.59
N TYR A 84 15.97 10.69 -9.83
CA TYR A 84 17.20 11.35 -10.28
C TYR A 84 17.03 11.98 -11.65
N GLY A 85 16.32 11.30 -12.56
CA GLY A 85 16.04 11.80 -13.89
C GLY A 85 15.19 13.07 -13.87
N ASN A 86 14.08 13.04 -13.12
CA ASN A 86 13.19 14.19 -13.00
C ASN A 86 13.91 15.36 -12.32
N TRP A 87 14.66 15.11 -11.24
CA TRP A 87 15.41 16.14 -10.53
C TRP A 87 16.53 16.73 -11.39
N ALA A 88 17.28 15.91 -12.12
CA ALA A 88 18.31 16.37 -13.05
C ALA A 88 17.74 17.28 -14.13
N PHE A 89 16.60 16.92 -14.73
CA PHE A 89 15.92 17.75 -15.72
C PHE A 89 15.45 19.08 -15.12
N LEU A 90 14.77 19.05 -13.97
CA LEU A 90 14.30 20.26 -13.28
C LEU A 90 15.44 21.22 -12.93
N LYS A 91 16.60 20.70 -12.54
CA LYS A 91 17.77 21.52 -12.15
C LYS A 91 18.55 22.08 -13.33
N ASN A 92 18.63 21.36 -14.44
CA ASN A 92 19.54 21.68 -15.54
C ASN A 92 18.86 22.27 -16.78
N ASP A 93 17.77 21.65 -17.24
CA ASP A 93 17.25 21.88 -18.60
C ASP A 93 15.83 22.44 -18.64
N SER A 94 15.06 22.22 -17.58
CA SER A 94 13.67 22.68 -17.55
C SER A 94 13.55 24.20 -17.62
N LYS A 95 12.47 24.68 -18.24
CA LYS A 95 12.09 26.10 -18.18
C LYS A 95 11.83 26.61 -16.75
N PHE A 96 11.60 25.70 -15.80
CA PHE A 96 11.38 26.01 -14.37
C PHE A 96 12.66 26.04 -13.55
N ARG A 97 13.85 25.84 -14.13
CA ARG A 97 15.12 25.66 -13.38
C ARG A 97 15.41 26.71 -12.31
N LYS A 98 14.98 27.96 -12.52
CA LYS A 98 15.16 29.06 -11.56
C LYS A 98 14.42 28.79 -10.24
N GLU A 99 13.26 28.14 -10.29
CA GLU A 99 12.46 27.77 -9.11
C GLU A 99 13.13 26.67 -8.27
N TYR A 100 14.03 25.90 -8.88
CA TYR A 100 14.76 24.80 -8.24
C TYR A 100 16.23 25.15 -7.96
N ALA A 101 16.71 26.35 -8.32
CA ALA A 101 18.14 26.70 -8.31
C ALA A 101 18.75 26.59 -6.90
N ASN A 102 18.05 27.05 -5.87
CA ASN A 102 18.48 27.01 -4.48
C ASN A 102 17.98 25.77 -3.70
N ARG A 103 17.66 24.67 -4.39
CA ARG A 103 17.24 23.41 -3.75
C ARG A 103 18.24 22.30 -3.99
N GLU A 104 18.47 21.49 -2.96
CA GLU A 104 19.23 20.24 -3.04
C GLU A 104 18.37 19.05 -2.64
N LEU A 105 18.66 17.88 -3.21
CA LEU A 105 18.06 16.62 -2.78
C LEU A 105 18.60 16.27 -1.40
N ASP A 106 17.72 16.18 -0.40
CA ASP A 106 18.12 16.10 1.02
C ASP A 106 18.04 14.67 1.55
N MET A 107 16.92 14.00 1.30
CA MET A 107 16.68 12.65 1.80
C MET A 107 16.01 11.82 0.70
N MET A 108 16.41 10.56 0.63
CA MET A 108 15.76 9.52 -0.16
C MET A 108 15.85 8.20 0.60
N THR A 109 14.75 7.46 0.70
CA THR A 109 14.75 6.12 1.28
C THR A 109 15.39 5.13 0.32
N TYR A 110 16.29 4.28 0.80
CA TYR A 110 16.99 3.30 -0.03
C TYR A 110 16.36 1.90 -0.02
N ILE A 111 15.28 1.70 0.73
CA ILE A 111 14.47 0.47 0.73
C ILE A 111 13.10 0.82 0.16
N ALA A 112 12.64 0.06 -0.83
CA ALA A 112 11.32 0.25 -1.41
C ALA A 112 10.22 -0.11 -0.40
N GLY A 113 9.30 0.83 -0.18
CA GLY A 113 8.09 0.62 0.59
C GLY A 113 7.10 -0.23 -0.19
N LYS A 114 7.23 -1.55 -0.11
CA LYS A 114 6.32 -2.52 -0.75
C LYS A 114 4.91 -2.35 -0.19
N ARG A 115 3.88 -2.32 -1.03
CA ARG A 115 2.47 -2.33 -0.58
C ARG A 115 1.87 -3.72 -0.59
N GLU A 116 2.33 -4.55 -1.52
CA GLU A 116 1.89 -5.92 -1.68
C GLU A 116 3.02 -6.92 -1.59
N SER A 117 2.63 -8.15 -1.27
CA SER A 117 3.48 -9.32 -1.27
C SER A 117 2.58 -10.56 -1.34
N ARG A 118 3.03 -11.68 -0.78
CA ARG A 118 2.21 -12.89 -0.67
C ARG A 118 1.14 -12.70 0.40
N ARG A 119 -0.11 -12.99 0.03
CA ARG A 119 -1.22 -13.18 0.96
C ARG A 119 -1.43 -14.66 1.19
N LEU A 120 -1.76 -15.01 2.42
CA LEU A 120 -2.05 -16.38 2.83
C LEU A 120 -3.53 -16.48 3.17
N VAL A 121 -4.08 -17.70 3.07
CA VAL A 121 -5.51 -17.94 3.30
C VAL A 121 -5.72 -18.49 4.70
N GLY A 122 -6.66 -17.90 5.42
CA GLY A 122 -7.17 -18.34 6.71
C GLY A 122 -8.61 -18.85 6.58
N ASP A 123 -9.21 -19.17 7.71
CA ASP A 123 -10.59 -19.69 7.77
C ASP A 123 -11.65 -18.70 7.29
N VAL A 124 -11.35 -17.40 7.42
CA VAL A 124 -12.14 -16.33 6.83
C VAL A 124 -11.30 -15.67 5.76
N PHE A 125 -11.90 -15.47 4.58
CA PHE A 125 -11.32 -14.70 3.49
C PHE A 125 -12.04 -13.35 3.40
N PHE A 126 -11.40 -12.31 3.90
CA PHE A 126 -12.00 -10.99 4.10
C PHE A 126 -12.00 -10.18 2.79
N VAL A 127 -13.15 -9.62 2.42
CA VAL A 127 -13.39 -9.00 1.10
C VAL A 127 -13.89 -7.57 1.22
N GLN A 128 -13.97 -6.86 0.09
CA GLN A 128 -14.45 -5.48 0.00
C GLN A 128 -15.74 -5.22 0.79
N GLN A 129 -16.72 -6.13 0.71
CA GLN A 129 -18.03 -5.97 1.32
C GLN A 129 -17.95 -5.98 2.85
N ASP A 130 -16.90 -6.57 3.43
CA ASP A 130 -16.67 -6.55 4.88
C ASP A 130 -16.15 -5.19 5.38
N ILE A 131 -15.64 -4.36 4.46
CA ILE A 131 -15.20 -2.99 4.72
C ILE A 131 -16.34 -1.98 4.47
N GLU A 132 -17.07 -2.15 3.36
CA GLU A 132 -18.05 -1.16 2.91
C GLU A 132 -19.42 -1.28 3.60
N LYS A 133 -19.75 -2.45 4.17
CA LYS A 133 -21.00 -2.60 4.92
C LYS A 133 -20.85 -1.96 6.29
N GLU A 134 -21.85 -1.17 6.69
CA GLU A 134 -21.88 -0.48 7.98
C GLU A 134 -21.63 -1.41 9.18
N TYR A 135 -22.02 -2.70 9.06
CA TYR A 135 -21.68 -3.71 10.05
C TYR A 135 -21.73 -5.12 9.49
N VAL A 136 -20.59 -5.82 9.51
CA VAL A 136 -20.53 -7.29 9.43
C VAL A 136 -20.23 -7.82 10.83
N LYS A 137 -21.14 -8.65 11.35
CA LYS A 137 -20.95 -9.26 12.67
C LYS A 137 -19.96 -10.42 12.57
N TYR A 138 -18.83 -10.27 13.24
CA TYR A 138 -17.93 -11.38 13.58
C TYR A 138 -17.86 -11.51 15.09
N ASP A 139 -18.19 -12.69 15.61
CA ASP A 139 -18.05 -12.98 17.04
C ASP A 139 -16.58 -12.98 17.49
N ASP A 140 -15.65 -13.12 16.53
CA ASP A 140 -14.20 -13.06 16.71
C ASP A 140 -13.55 -11.80 16.12
N ALA A 141 -14.29 -10.68 16.04
CA ALA A 141 -13.74 -9.38 15.67
C ALA A 141 -12.65 -8.93 16.67
N VAL A 142 -11.41 -8.79 16.20
CA VAL A 142 -10.24 -8.50 17.08
C VAL A 142 -9.43 -7.28 16.65
N VAL A 143 -9.57 -6.80 15.41
CA VAL A 143 -8.88 -5.58 14.93
C VAL A 143 -9.90 -4.64 14.30
N ILE A 144 -9.83 -3.36 14.65
CA ILE A 144 -10.67 -2.30 14.07
C ILE A 144 -9.89 -1.64 12.92
N GLY A 145 -10.46 -1.65 11.72
CA GLY A 145 -9.94 -0.89 10.59
C GLY A 145 -10.74 0.39 10.40
N THR A 146 -10.06 1.51 10.20
CA THR A 146 -10.68 2.84 10.04
C THR A 146 -10.34 3.51 8.71
N TYR A 147 -9.47 2.89 7.92
CA TYR A 147 -9.02 3.46 6.65
C TYR A 147 -9.94 3.02 5.51
N SER A 148 -10.26 3.92 4.58
CA SER A 148 -11.06 3.53 3.41
C SER A 148 -10.30 2.59 2.45
N ILE A 149 -11.01 2.00 1.50
CA ILE A 149 -10.38 1.30 0.37
C ILE A 149 -9.59 2.32 -0.45
N ASP A 150 -8.28 2.11 -0.56
CA ASP A 150 -7.31 3.01 -1.18
C ASP A 150 -6.46 2.22 -2.18
N GLN A 151 -7.03 2.00 -3.36
CA GLN A 151 -6.36 1.30 -4.45
C GLN A 151 -5.49 2.28 -5.23
N HIS A 152 -4.26 1.88 -5.53
CA HIS A 152 -3.30 2.69 -6.26
C HIS A 152 -3.24 2.22 -7.72
N PHE A 153 -3.29 3.18 -8.62
CA PHE A 153 -3.21 2.97 -10.07
C PHE A 153 -2.26 4.01 -10.69
N PRO A 154 -1.61 3.70 -11.81
CA PRO A 154 -0.85 4.71 -12.54
C PRO A 154 -1.76 5.86 -12.98
N THR A 155 -1.24 7.09 -12.93
CA THR A 155 -1.98 8.24 -13.47
C THR A 155 -2.08 8.17 -14.99
N PRO A 156 -3.18 8.62 -15.62
CA PRO A 156 -3.29 8.65 -17.08
C PRO A 156 -2.15 9.44 -17.77
N LYS A 157 -1.70 10.55 -17.17
CA LYS A 157 -0.55 11.33 -17.66
C LYS A 157 0.72 10.48 -17.66
N ASN A 158 1.00 9.78 -16.57
CA ASN A 158 2.22 9.00 -16.45
C ASN A 158 2.19 7.76 -17.35
N THR A 159 1.04 7.09 -17.51
CA THR A 159 0.86 6.04 -18.53
C THR A 159 1.07 6.55 -19.95
N PHE A 160 0.65 7.79 -20.26
CA PHE A 160 0.86 8.37 -21.60
C PHE A 160 2.36 8.55 -21.92
N PHE A 161 3.15 9.06 -20.97
CA PHE A 161 4.58 9.31 -21.20
C PHE A 161 5.47 8.08 -20.94
N PHE A 162 5.05 7.18 -20.06
CA PHE A 162 5.85 6.04 -19.58
C PHE A 162 5.01 4.75 -19.55
N PRO A 163 4.47 4.31 -20.71
CA PRO A 163 3.55 3.18 -20.76
C PRO A 163 4.20 1.89 -20.26
N GLY A 164 3.62 1.28 -19.23
CA GLY A 164 4.10 0.03 -18.62
C GLY A 164 5.25 0.19 -17.62
N GLU A 165 5.77 1.41 -17.48
CA GLU A 165 6.88 1.78 -16.61
C GLU A 165 6.50 3.03 -15.79
N GLU A 166 5.26 3.05 -15.31
CA GLU A 166 4.73 4.18 -14.57
C GLU A 166 5.38 4.29 -13.19
N PHE A 167 5.58 5.52 -12.72
CA PHE A 167 6.17 5.86 -11.42
C PHE A 167 5.38 6.93 -10.64
N ILE A 168 4.20 7.33 -11.14
CA ILE A 168 3.27 8.23 -10.45
C ILE A 168 1.92 7.56 -10.31
N SER A 169 1.49 7.32 -9.07
CA SER A 169 0.17 6.78 -8.75
C SER A 169 -0.87 7.87 -8.50
N THR A 170 -2.12 7.52 -8.79
CA THR A 170 -3.32 8.10 -8.18
C THR A 170 -4.02 7.03 -7.37
N MET A 171 -4.89 7.45 -6.48
CA MET A 171 -5.75 6.54 -5.73
C MET A 171 -7.17 6.48 -6.33
N LYS A 172 -7.77 5.30 -6.20
CA LYS A 172 -9.17 5.01 -6.51
C LYS A 172 -9.83 4.53 -5.22
N HIS A 173 -10.83 5.29 -4.79
CA HIS A 173 -11.76 4.92 -3.72
C HIS A 173 -13.07 4.41 -4.32
N TYR A 174 -13.94 3.83 -3.50
CA TYR A 174 -15.25 3.34 -3.92
C TYR A 174 -16.17 4.45 -4.48
N PHE A 175 -15.87 5.71 -4.20
CA PHE A 175 -16.71 6.87 -4.53
C PHE A 175 -16.08 7.82 -5.56
N ASN A 176 -14.89 7.51 -6.10
CA ASN A 176 -14.21 8.36 -7.08
C ASN A 176 -13.93 7.58 -8.37
N ASP A 177 -14.18 8.23 -9.51
CA ASP A 177 -13.73 7.72 -10.81
C ASP A 177 -12.20 7.72 -10.89
N LEU A 178 -11.66 6.77 -11.66
CA LEU A 178 -10.22 6.65 -11.89
C LEU A 178 -9.69 7.96 -12.49
N GLY A 179 -8.69 8.57 -11.85
CA GLY A 179 -8.11 9.83 -12.30
C GLY A 179 -8.75 11.09 -11.72
N THR A 180 -9.72 10.97 -10.79
CA THR A 180 -10.17 12.11 -9.99
C THR A 180 -9.04 12.53 -9.03
N PRO A 181 -8.44 13.73 -9.16
CA PRO A 181 -7.27 14.15 -8.38
C PRO A 181 -7.66 14.57 -6.95
N ARG A 182 -8.61 13.87 -6.32
CA ARG A 182 -9.02 14.15 -4.95
C ARG A 182 -8.15 13.37 -4.01
N ARG A 183 -7.22 14.09 -3.37
CA ARG A 183 -6.23 13.54 -2.45
C ARG A 183 -6.76 13.22 -1.04
N TYR A 184 -7.97 13.68 -0.72
CA TYR A 184 -8.60 13.46 0.58
C TYR A 184 -10.09 13.18 0.39
N LEU A 185 -10.62 12.27 1.22
CA LEU A 185 -12.06 12.03 1.32
C LEU A 185 -12.69 13.23 2.03
N ARG A 186 -13.93 13.56 1.67
CA ARG A 186 -14.76 14.43 2.50
C ARG A 186 -15.30 13.64 3.69
N ASP A 187 -15.77 14.33 4.73
CA ASP A 187 -16.30 13.68 5.94
C ASP A 187 -17.47 12.73 5.65
N ASP A 188 -18.31 13.05 4.66
CA ASP A 188 -19.42 12.20 4.18
C ASP A 188 -18.96 10.93 3.42
N GLN A 189 -17.66 10.81 3.17
CA GLN A 189 -17.03 9.75 2.37
C GLN A 189 -16.07 8.87 3.19
N VAL A 190 -15.90 9.15 4.49
CA VAL A 190 -15.14 8.27 5.38
C VAL A 190 -16.03 7.09 5.75
N PRO A 191 -15.67 5.85 5.37
CA PRO A 191 -16.49 4.70 5.72
C PRO A 191 -16.47 4.48 7.25
N PRO A 192 -17.55 3.93 7.83
CA PRO A 192 -17.54 3.56 9.23
C PRO A 192 -16.42 2.54 9.51
N PRO A 193 -15.91 2.48 10.74
CA PRO A 193 -14.91 1.48 11.10
C PRO A 193 -15.43 0.06 10.84
N TYR A 194 -14.61 -0.76 10.21
CA TYR A 194 -14.87 -2.19 10.00
C TYR A 194 -14.05 -3.04 10.96
N ARG A 195 -14.36 -4.34 11.02
CA ARG A 195 -13.78 -5.25 12.00
C ARG A 195 -13.18 -6.46 11.31
N ILE A 196 -11.89 -6.69 11.51
CA ILE A 196 -11.18 -7.85 10.97
C ILE A 196 -11.27 -8.99 12.00
N PRO A 197 -11.79 -10.17 11.60
CA PRO A 197 -11.90 -11.31 12.50
C PRO A 197 -10.55 -12.02 12.71
N TYR A 198 -10.40 -12.65 13.87
CA TYR A 198 -9.21 -13.41 14.25
C TYR A 198 -8.87 -14.52 13.25
N ARG A 199 -9.89 -15.14 12.66
CA ARG A 199 -9.74 -16.17 11.62
C ARG A 199 -9.04 -15.70 10.34
N CYS A 200 -8.85 -14.40 10.14
CA CYS A 200 -8.01 -13.88 9.07
C CYS A 200 -6.50 -13.95 9.38
N LEU A 201 -6.13 -14.21 10.63
CA LEU A 201 -4.78 -14.04 11.17
C LEU A 201 -4.01 -15.36 11.36
N TYR A 202 -4.56 -16.50 10.92
CA TYR A 202 -3.83 -17.77 10.88
C TYR A 202 -4.10 -18.54 9.58
N SER A 203 -3.19 -19.44 9.23
CA SER A 203 -3.29 -20.24 8.00
C SER A 203 -4.36 -21.34 8.10
N VAL A 204 -5.11 -21.54 7.03
CA VAL A 204 -6.11 -22.60 6.93
C VAL A 204 -5.47 -24.00 6.84
N ASN A 205 -4.26 -24.11 6.31
CA ASN A 205 -3.61 -25.39 5.95
C ASN A 205 -2.19 -25.58 6.51
N VAL A 206 -1.68 -24.62 7.29
CA VAL A 206 -0.44 -24.77 8.06
C VAL A 206 -0.79 -24.52 9.53
N ASP A 207 -0.92 -25.60 10.29
CA ASP A 207 -1.56 -25.61 11.60
C ASP A 207 -0.94 -24.65 12.63
N ASN A 208 0.37 -24.42 12.57
CA ASN A 208 1.11 -23.57 13.50
C ASN A 208 1.68 -22.31 12.81
N LEU A 209 0.88 -21.67 11.96
CA LEU A 209 1.28 -20.45 11.25
C LEU A 209 0.30 -19.30 11.48
N PHE A 210 0.77 -18.30 12.23
CA PHE A 210 0.13 -16.99 12.33
C PHE A 210 0.52 -16.05 11.19
N MET A 211 -0.35 -15.08 10.94
CA MET A 211 -0.24 -14.08 9.89
C MET A 211 -0.65 -12.74 10.50
N ALA A 212 0.21 -11.73 10.39
CA ALA A 212 -0.07 -10.38 10.85
C ALA A 212 0.54 -9.37 9.87
N GLY A 213 -0.25 -8.37 9.49
CA GLY A 213 0.15 -7.35 8.54
C GLY A 213 -0.39 -7.62 7.14
N ARG A 214 0.45 -7.47 6.11
CA ARG A 214 0.00 -7.46 4.70
C ARG A 214 -0.19 -8.85 4.08
N ASN A 215 0.13 -9.89 4.84
CA ASN A 215 0.04 -11.29 4.43
C ASN A 215 -1.22 -12.01 4.94
N ILE A 216 -2.11 -11.30 5.65
CA ILE A 216 -3.35 -11.86 6.21
C ILE A 216 -4.34 -12.31 5.12
N SER A 217 -5.37 -13.04 5.52
CA SER A 217 -6.41 -13.59 4.65
C SER A 217 -7.41 -12.54 4.19
N VAL A 218 -7.04 -11.81 3.15
CA VAL A 218 -7.85 -10.76 2.53
C VAL A 218 -7.79 -10.85 1.01
N SER A 219 -8.81 -10.32 0.33
CA SER A 219 -8.75 -10.05 -1.10
C SER A 219 -7.76 -8.94 -1.44
N HIS A 220 -7.43 -8.79 -2.72
CA HIS A 220 -6.63 -7.65 -3.21
C HIS A 220 -7.31 -6.30 -2.91
N ILE A 221 -8.64 -6.22 -3.03
CA ILE A 221 -9.38 -5.00 -2.76
C ILE A 221 -9.37 -4.67 -1.27
N ALA A 222 -9.65 -5.65 -0.41
CA ALA A 222 -9.64 -5.44 1.03
C ALA A 222 -8.24 -5.13 1.56
N LEU A 223 -7.19 -5.74 0.98
CA LEU A 223 -5.80 -5.42 1.32
C LEU A 223 -5.52 -3.92 1.17
N SER A 224 -6.13 -3.25 0.18
CA SER A 224 -5.90 -1.82 -0.06
C SER A 224 -6.22 -0.93 1.13
N SER A 225 -7.08 -1.40 2.05
CA SER A 225 -7.42 -0.75 3.30
C SER A 225 -6.70 -1.38 4.52
N THR A 226 -6.69 -2.71 4.64
CA THR A 226 -6.19 -3.40 5.85
C THR A 226 -4.66 -3.31 6.02
N ARG A 227 -3.93 -2.98 4.95
CA ARG A 227 -2.45 -2.90 4.91
C ARG A 227 -1.83 -1.69 5.63
N VAL A 228 -2.63 -0.75 6.13
CA VAL A 228 -2.14 0.48 6.77
C VAL A 228 -1.43 0.13 8.08
N GLN A 229 -0.30 0.81 8.33
CA GLN A 229 0.67 0.44 9.36
C GLN A 229 0.05 0.29 10.75
N ASN A 230 -0.83 1.20 11.15
CA ASN A 230 -1.50 1.13 12.46
C ASN A 230 -2.40 -0.12 12.57
N THR A 231 -3.15 -0.44 11.51
CA THR A 231 -3.96 -1.66 11.45
C THR A 231 -3.08 -2.90 11.50
N THR A 232 -1.94 -2.90 10.80
CA THR A 232 -0.98 -4.01 10.89
C THR A 232 -0.35 -4.17 12.27
N GLY A 233 -0.13 -3.06 12.98
CA GLY A 233 0.36 -3.05 14.36
C GLY A 233 -0.62 -3.74 15.31
N MET A 234 -1.91 -3.38 15.22
CA MET A 234 -2.98 -4.02 16.00
C MET A 234 -3.08 -5.52 15.71
N MET A 235 -2.95 -5.96 14.45
CA MET A 235 -2.90 -7.40 14.13
C MET A 235 -1.74 -8.10 14.83
N GLY A 236 -0.58 -7.44 14.91
CA GLY A 236 0.60 -7.96 15.61
C GLY A 236 0.36 -8.13 17.11
N GLU A 237 -0.28 -7.16 17.76
CA GLU A 237 -0.66 -7.24 19.17
C GLU A 237 -1.61 -8.42 19.44
N VAL A 238 -2.67 -8.55 18.63
CA VAL A 238 -3.63 -9.67 18.73
C VAL A 238 -2.93 -11.02 18.56
N VAL A 239 -2.08 -11.17 17.54
CA VAL A 239 -1.35 -12.41 17.29
C VAL A 239 -0.39 -12.72 18.44
N ALA A 240 0.25 -11.72 19.06
CA ALA A 240 1.12 -11.92 20.20
C ALA A 240 0.35 -12.49 21.42
N VAL A 241 -0.81 -11.93 21.73
CA VAL A 241 -1.68 -12.44 22.81
C VAL A 241 -2.16 -13.85 22.49
N ALA A 242 -2.64 -14.09 21.26
CA ALA A 242 -3.08 -15.42 20.85
C ALA A 242 -1.95 -16.46 20.91
N ALA A 243 -0.73 -16.11 20.51
CA ALA A 243 0.43 -16.99 20.61
C ALA A 243 0.78 -17.32 22.07
N ALA A 244 0.60 -16.37 23.00
CA ALA A 244 0.76 -16.63 24.43
C ALA A 244 -0.30 -17.64 24.93
N LEU A 245 -1.54 -17.55 24.45
CA LEU A 245 -2.60 -18.53 24.76
C LEU A 245 -2.30 -19.91 24.16
N CYS A 246 -1.82 -19.98 22.91
CA CYS A 246 -1.35 -21.24 22.31
C CYS A 246 -0.31 -21.92 23.21
N LYS A 247 0.66 -21.15 23.71
CA LYS A 247 1.69 -21.67 24.62
C LYS A 247 1.11 -22.08 25.98
N LYS A 248 0.22 -21.29 26.56
CA LYS A 248 -0.42 -21.55 27.87
C LYS A 248 -1.22 -22.85 27.86
N TYR A 249 -1.98 -23.08 26.79
CA TYR A 249 -2.90 -24.22 26.67
C TYR A 249 -2.35 -25.38 25.85
N ASN A 250 -1.12 -25.27 25.35
CA ASN A 250 -0.51 -26.22 24.41
C ASN A 250 -1.45 -26.54 23.24
N CYS A 251 -1.97 -25.48 22.61
CA CYS A 251 -2.94 -25.57 21.51
C CYS A 251 -2.46 -24.79 20.29
N LEU A 252 -3.11 -25.02 19.15
CA LEU A 252 -2.79 -24.39 17.88
C LEU A 252 -3.59 -23.08 17.67
N PRO A 253 -3.14 -22.17 16.80
CA PRO A 253 -3.86 -20.94 16.41
C PRO A 253 -5.37 -21.09 16.23
N ARG A 254 -5.80 -22.10 15.46
CA ARG A 254 -7.22 -22.40 15.22
C ARG A 254 -7.97 -22.73 16.51
N GLU A 255 -7.33 -23.41 17.45
CA GLU A 255 -7.93 -23.83 18.72
C GLU A 255 -8.16 -22.65 19.67
N VAL A 256 -7.39 -21.56 19.54
CA VAL A 256 -7.68 -20.32 20.26
C VAL A 256 -9.07 -19.82 19.90
N TYR A 257 -9.44 -19.83 18.61
CA TYR A 257 -10.80 -19.47 18.18
C TYR A 257 -11.85 -20.45 18.70
N THR A 258 -11.63 -21.76 18.57
CA THR A 258 -12.70 -22.75 18.89
C THR A 258 -12.85 -23.03 20.39
N LYS A 259 -11.80 -22.80 21.19
CA LYS A 259 -11.77 -23.22 22.61
C LYS A 259 -11.47 -22.08 23.59
N HIS A 260 -10.76 -21.03 23.16
CA HIS A 260 -10.24 -19.99 24.05
C HIS A 260 -10.59 -18.55 23.60
N LEU A 261 -11.61 -18.37 22.75
CA LEU A 261 -11.93 -17.07 22.15
C LEU A 261 -12.31 -16.03 23.21
N ASN A 262 -13.11 -16.41 24.21
CA ASN A 262 -13.50 -15.47 25.26
C ASN A 262 -12.30 -14.90 26.02
N GLU A 263 -11.32 -15.75 26.34
CA GLU A 263 -10.10 -15.30 27.03
C GLU A 263 -9.22 -14.42 26.13
N LEU A 264 -9.14 -14.72 24.83
CA LEU A 264 -8.49 -13.83 23.86
C LEU A 264 -9.17 -12.46 23.86
N LEU A 265 -10.50 -12.42 23.74
CA LEU A 265 -11.25 -11.16 23.71
C LEU A 265 -11.16 -10.39 25.03
N ASP A 266 -11.16 -11.06 26.17
CA ASP A 266 -10.99 -10.43 27.48
C ASP A 266 -9.59 -9.84 27.67
N SER A 267 -8.57 -10.46 27.06
CA SER A 267 -7.18 -9.99 27.11
C SER A 267 -6.91 -8.77 26.22
N LEU A 268 -7.84 -8.40 25.34
CA LEU A 268 -7.75 -7.27 24.41
C LEU A 268 -8.53 -6.02 24.85
N LYS A 269 -9.17 -6.08 26.02
CA LYS A 269 -9.89 -4.96 26.64
C LYS A 269 -8.94 -4.07 27.43
#